data_AF-A0A916R3C2-F1
#
_entry.id   AF-A0A916R3C2-F1
#
_cell.length_a   1.000
_cell.length_b   1.000
_cell.length_c   1.000
_cell.angle_alpha   90.00
_cell.angle_beta   90.00
_cell.angle_gamma   90.00
#
_symmetry.space_group_name_H-M   'P 1'
#
loop_
_entity.id
_entity.type
_entity.pdbx_description
1 polymer ?
#
loop_
_entity_poly.entity_id
_entity_poly.type
_entity_poly.pdbx_seq_one_letter_code
_entity_poly.pdbx_strand_id
1 'polypeptide(L)'
;MSKLTLTLKLPFYRLNACKAAEFERLTLLNTEVANTLLKVDTSVRRKYTSKDFDHIEIGSMWINQTIRNTCALTKVKKFKRLPLELTTPRTQVTEKAVSFNN
;
A
#
# COMPACT_ATOMS: atom_id res chain seq x y z
N MET A 1 27.45 7.70 -26.08
CA MET A 1 26.67 7.40 -24.86
C MET A 1 27.58 6.73 -23.85
N SER A 2 27.89 7.38 -22.73
CA SER A 2 28.65 6.74 -21.65
C SER A 2 27.75 5.74 -20.92
N LYS A 3 28.17 4.46 -20.85
CA LYS A 3 27.53 3.46 -19.99
C LYS A 3 27.81 3.83 -18.54
N LEU A 4 26.92 4.60 -17.93
CA LEU A 4 26.90 4.83 -16.49
C LEU A 4 26.56 3.51 -15.78
N THR A 5 27.60 2.76 -15.41
CA THR A 5 27.45 1.58 -14.57
C THR A 5 27.34 2.08 -13.14
N LEU A 6 26.10 2.26 -12.65
CA LEU A 6 25.86 2.59 -11.26
C LEU A 6 26.20 1.36 -10.40
N THR A 7 27.46 1.25 -9.98
CA THR A 7 27.89 0.23 -9.03
C THR A 7 27.29 0.56 -7.67
N LEU A 8 26.11 0.01 -7.37
CA LEU A 8 25.55 0.02 -6.03
C LEU A 8 26.57 -0.64 -5.10
N LYS A 9 27.04 0.10 -4.08
CA LYS A 9 27.93 -0.48 -3.06
C LYS A 9 27.27 -1.74 -2.50
N LEU A 10 28.03 -2.82 -2.32
CA LEU A 10 27.54 -4.13 -1.87
C LEU A 10 26.56 -4.08 -0.67
N PRO A 11 26.72 -3.20 0.34
CA PRO A 11 25.73 -3.06 1.41
C PRO A 11 24.34 -2.61 0.94
N PHE A 12 24.26 -1.70 -0.04
CA PHE A 12 22.97 -1.27 -0.60
C PHE A 12 22.32 -2.35 -1.44
N TYR A 13 23.11 -3.16 -2.15
CA TYR A 13 22.59 -4.33 -2.87
C TYR A 13 21.92 -5.32 -1.90
N ARG A 14 22.60 -5.66 -0.80
CA ARG A 14 22.05 -6.55 0.24
C ARG A 14 20.80 -5.96 0.91
N LEU A 15 20.83 -4.67 1.25
CA LEU A 15 19.68 -3.98 1.83
C LEU A 15 18.47 -4.02 0.88
N ASN A 16 18.68 -3.79 -0.42
CA ASN A 16 17.61 -3.83 -1.41
C ASN A 16 17.02 -5.25 -1.56
N ALA A 17 17.87 -6.28 -1.53
CA ALA A 17 17.41 -7.67 -1.55
C ALA A 17 16.55 -8.00 -0.33
N CYS A 18 16.99 -7.61 0.88
CA CYS A 18 16.20 -7.81 2.10
C CYS A 18 14.87 -7.05 2.05
N LYS A 19 14.88 -5.79 1.58
CA LYS A 19 13.65 -5.00 1.42
C LYS A 19 12.68 -5.63 0.42
N ALA A 20 13.18 -6.14 -0.70
CA ALA A 20 12.34 -6.78 -1.70
C ALA A 20 11.70 -8.07 -1.16
N ALA A 21 12.46 -8.90 -0.45
CA ALA A 21 11.94 -10.11 0.19
C ALA A 21 10.86 -9.79 1.22
N GLU A 22 11.09 -8.77 2.06
CA GLU A 22 10.12 -8.36 3.07
C GLU A 22 8.85 -7.76 2.44
N PHE A 23 9.00 -6.98 1.38
CA PHE A 23 7.86 -6.42 0.65
C PHE A 23 7.01 -7.50 -0.02
N GLU A 24 7.63 -8.58 -0.52
CA GLU A 24 6.90 -9.74 -1.05
C GLU A 24 6.14 -10.45 0.07
N ARG A 25 6.79 -10.72 1.21
CA ARG A 25 6.14 -11.33 2.38
C ARG A 25 4.92 -10.54 2.83
N LEU A 26 5.07 -9.23 2.99
CA LEU A 26 3.97 -8.36 3.39
C LEU A 26 2.90 -8.22 2.30
N THR A 27 3.26 -8.31 1.02
CA THR A 27 2.29 -8.34 -0.08
C THR A 27 1.41 -9.59 -0.01
N LEU A 28 1.98 -10.75 0.29
CA LEU A 28 1.23 -12.00 0.49
C LEU A 28 0.26 -11.86 1.67
N LEU A 29 0.76 -11.40 2.83
CA LEU A 29 -0.06 -11.15 4.01
C LEU A 29 -1.21 -10.17 3.72
N ASN A 30 -0.92 -9.06 3.04
CA ASN A 30 -1.93 -8.08 2.67
C ASN A 30 -3.00 -8.65 1.73
N THR A 31 -2.59 -9.52 0.81
CA THR A 31 -3.50 -10.23 -0.10
C THR A 31 -4.42 -11.19 0.66
N GLU A 32 -3.89 -11.89 1.67
CA GLU A 32 -4.67 -12.77 2.54
C GLU A 32 -5.69 -12.00 3.39
N VAL A 33 -5.28 -10.88 3.97
CA VAL A 33 -6.17 -9.97 4.71
C VAL A 33 -7.30 -9.47 3.81
N ALA A 34 -6.97 -9.03 2.60
CA ALA A 34 -7.97 -8.58 1.63
C ALA A 34 -8.97 -9.68 1.27
N ASN A 35 -8.49 -10.90 1.05
CA ASN A 35 -9.34 -12.04 0.73
C ASN A 35 -10.19 -12.50 1.93
N THR A 36 -9.71 -12.34 3.16
CA THR A 36 -10.48 -12.58 4.38
C THR A 36 -11.59 -11.54 4.52
N LEU A 37 -11.28 -10.27 4.30
CA LEU A 37 -12.27 -9.19 4.25
C LEU A 37 -13.35 -9.48 3.19
N LEU A 38 -13.00 -9.97 2.00
CA LEU A 38 -13.97 -10.26 0.96
C LEU A 38 -15.05 -11.30 1.35
N LYS A 39 -14.79 -12.13 2.38
CA LYS A 39 -15.75 -13.13 2.88
C LYS A 39 -16.86 -12.52 3.74
N VAL A 40 -16.66 -11.33 4.28
CA VAL A 40 -17.69 -10.63 5.06
C VAL A 40 -18.45 -9.65 4.17
N ASP A 41 -19.69 -9.34 4.53
CA ASP A 41 -20.50 -8.39 3.77
C ASP A 41 -19.90 -6.99 3.72
N THR A 42 -20.13 -6.29 2.61
CA THR A 42 -19.62 -4.93 2.39
C THR A 42 -20.05 -3.94 3.49
N SER A 43 -21.25 -4.10 4.06
CA SER A 43 -21.76 -3.26 5.15
C SER A 43 -20.94 -3.42 6.44
N VAL A 44 -20.42 -4.62 6.69
CA VAL A 44 -19.53 -4.94 7.82
C VAL A 44 -18.12 -4.47 7.50
N ARG A 45 -17.61 -4.73 6.30
CA ARG A 45 -16.26 -4.29 5.87
C ARG A 45 -16.04 -2.79 6.08
N ARG A 46 -17.04 -1.98 5.76
CA ARG A 46 -17.00 -0.51 5.88
C ARG A 46 -16.86 0.00 7.31
N LYS A 47 -17.15 -0.84 8.32
CA LYS A 47 -17.02 -0.48 9.73
C LYS A 47 -15.63 -0.76 10.28
N TYR A 48 -14.86 -1.62 9.62
CA TYR A 48 -13.51 -1.92 10.06
C TYR A 48 -12.60 -0.70 9.92
N THR A 49 -11.68 -0.61 10.87
CA THR A 49 -10.61 0.36 10.94
C THR A 49 -9.28 -0.36 11.09
N SER A 50 -8.17 0.34 10.92
CA SER A 50 -6.84 -0.26 11.15
C SER A 50 -6.66 -0.86 12.55
N LYS A 51 -7.38 -0.37 13.57
CA LYS A 51 -7.31 -0.88 14.95
C LYS A 51 -7.79 -2.32 15.07
N ASP A 52 -8.76 -2.71 14.25
CA ASP A 52 -9.28 -4.08 14.24
C ASP A 52 -8.24 -5.10 13.73
N PHE A 53 -7.13 -4.60 13.17
CA PHE A 53 -6.03 -5.37 12.62
C PHE A 53 -4.70 -5.12 13.36
N ASP A 54 -4.72 -4.60 14.59
CA ASP A 54 -3.50 -4.35 15.38
C ASP A 54 -2.68 -5.64 15.67
N HIS A 55 -3.32 -6.80 15.55
CA HIS A 55 -2.67 -8.12 15.65
C HIS A 55 -1.89 -8.52 14.38
N ILE A 56 -2.05 -7.77 13.28
CA ILE A 56 -1.40 -8.05 12.01
C ILE A 56 -0.17 -7.17 11.86
N GLU A 57 0.92 -7.77 11.40
CA GLU A 57 2.20 -7.10 11.16
C GLU A 57 2.19 -6.26 9.86
N ILE A 58 1.19 -5.37 9.71
CA ILE A 58 1.07 -4.43 8.61
C ILE A 58 0.75 -3.05 9.17
N GLY A 59 1.46 -2.03 8.68
CA GLY A 59 1.19 -0.65 9.06
C GLY A 59 -0.25 -0.21 8.79
N SER A 60 -0.82 0.56 9.71
CA SER A 60 -2.21 1.03 9.68
C SER A 60 -2.62 1.70 8.36
N MET A 61 -1.70 2.41 7.71
CA MET A 61 -1.92 3.06 6.41
C MET A 61 -2.29 2.03 5.33
N TRP A 62 -1.54 0.93 5.24
CA TRP A 62 -1.79 -0.12 4.24
C TRP A 62 -3.05 -0.91 4.54
N ILE A 63 -3.34 -1.22 5.81
CA ILE A 63 -4.60 -1.84 6.19
C ILE A 63 -5.79 -0.98 5.75
N ASN A 64 -5.76 0.32 6.02
CA ASN A 64 -6.82 1.23 5.60
C ASN A 64 -6.97 1.27 4.07
N GLN A 65 -5.86 1.18 3.33
CA GLN A 65 -5.92 1.06 1.86
C GLN A 65 -6.56 -0.25 1.43
N THR A 66 -6.23 -1.36 2.08
CA THR A 66 -6.81 -2.67 1.79
C THR A 66 -8.31 -2.73 2.09
N ILE A 67 -8.76 -2.14 3.20
CA ILE A 67 -10.20 -1.97 3.49
C ILE A 67 -10.89 -1.19 2.38
N ARG A 68 -10.30 -0.07 1.92
CA ARG A 68 -10.84 0.70 0.78
C ARG A 68 -10.90 -0.14 -0.50
N ASN A 69 -9.84 -0.88 -0.83
CA ASN A 69 -9.77 -1.72 -2.03
C ASN A 69 -10.83 -2.83 -2.02
N THR A 70 -11.11 -3.43 -0.86
CA THR A 70 -12.16 -4.47 -0.71
C THR A 70 -13.59 -3.89 -0.69
N CYS A 71 -13.74 -2.59 -0.44
CA CYS A 71 -15.01 -1.88 -0.45
C CYS A 71 -15.30 -1.12 -1.76
N ALA A 72 -14.37 -1.15 -2.73
CA ALA A 72 -14.54 -0.51 -4.02
C ALA A 72 -15.76 -1.03 -4.78
N LEU A 73 -16.30 -0.21 -5.68
CA LEU A 73 -17.51 -0.54 -6.46
C LEU A 73 -17.29 -1.73 -7.41
N THR A 74 -16.04 -1.96 -7.82
CA THR A 74 -15.64 -3.11 -8.63
C THR A 74 -15.71 -4.39 -7.80
N LYS A 75 -16.67 -5.26 -8.12
CA LYS A 75 -16.86 -6.55 -7.44
C LYS A 75 -15.72 -7.50 -7.81
N VAL A 76 -14.77 -7.69 -6.90
CA VAL A 76 -13.71 -8.68 -7.02
C VAL A 76 -14.04 -9.88 -6.14
N LYS A 77 -14.02 -11.10 -6.70
CA LYS A 77 -14.28 -12.33 -5.92
C LYS A 77 -13.08 -12.73 -5.04
N LYS A 78 -11.86 -12.48 -5.53
CA LYS A 78 -10.59 -12.78 -4.86
C LYS A 78 -9.47 -11.95 -5.48
N PHE A 79 -8.56 -11.44 -4.66
CA PHE A 79 -7.31 -10.85 -5.12
C PHE A 79 -6.29 -11.96 -5.38
N LYS A 80 -5.70 -11.96 -6.59
CA LYS A 80 -4.54 -12.80 -6.91
C LYS A 80 -3.27 -12.28 -6.22
N ARG A 81 -3.13 -10.96 -6.16
CA ARG A 81 -2.02 -10.23 -5.52
C ARG A 81 -2.48 -8.81 -5.22
N LEU A 82 -2.22 -8.33 -4.01
CA LEU A 82 -2.51 -6.96 -3.59
C LEU A 82 -1.24 -6.34 -2.96
N PRO A 83 -0.39 -5.68 -3.76
CA PRO A 83 0.85 -5.08 -3.27
C PRO A 83 0.58 -3.95 -2.27
N LEU A 84 1.57 -3.69 -1.42
CA LEU A 84 1.54 -2.57 -0.50
C LEU A 84 1.80 -1.25 -1.24
N GLU A 85 0.75 -0.60 -1.72
CA GLU A 85 0.89 0.69 -2.39
C GLU A 85 1.09 1.82 -1.37
N LEU A 86 2.09 2.65 -1.62
CA LEU A 86 2.18 3.96 -0.96
C LEU A 86 1.16 4.86 -1.67
N THR A 87 0.01 5.10 -1.04
CA THR A 87 -0.84 6.18 -1.50
C THR A 87 -0.14 7.50 -1.19
N THR A 88 0.12 8.31 -2.21
CA THR A 88 0.34 9.74 -1.99
C THR A 88 -0.84 10.23 -1.15
N PRO A 89 -0.61 10.91 0.00
CA PRO A 89 -1.70 11.55 0.71
C PRO A 89 -2.52 12.35 -0.29
N ARG A 90 -3.84 12.30 -0.18
CA ARG A 90 -4.74 13.15 -0.96
C ARG A 90 -4.64 14.59 -0.44
N THR A 91 -3.44 15.13 -0.28
CA THR A 91 -3.23 16.57 -0.32
C THR A 91 -3.53 16.96 -1.74
N GLN A 92 -4.76 17.39 -1.98
CA GLN A 92 -5.01 18.34 -3.06
C GLN A 92 -3.99 19.44 -2.82
N VAL A 93 -2.99 19.55 -3.68
CA VAL A 93 -2.24 20.79 -3.79
C VAL A 93 -3.28 21.77 -4.29
N THR A 94 -3.97 22.42 -3.35
CA THR A 94 -4.68 23.64 -3.69
C THR A 94 -3.57 24.56 -4.14
N GLU A 95 -3.47 24.78 -5.45
CA GLU A 95 -2.80 25.94 -5.99
C GLU A 95 -3.49 27.16 -5.39
N LYS A 96 -3.15 27.51 -4.14
CA LYS A 96 -3.32 28.88 -3.69
C LYS A 96 -2.30 29.65 -4.51
N ALA A 97 -2.78 30.20 -5.61
CA ALA A 97 -2.09 31.20 -6.40
C ALA A 97 -1.47 32.22 -5.44
N VAL A 98 -0.16 32.13 -5.26
CA VAL A 98 0.60 33.19 -4.64
C VAL A 98 0.79 34.22 -5.75
N SER A 99 -0.16 35.14 -5.84
CA SER A 99 0.01 36.36 -6.64
C SER A 99 1.09 37.19 -5.97
N PHE A 100 2.31 37.12 -6.49
CA PHE A 100 3.32 38.12 -6.23
C PHE A 100 2.96 39.38 -7.03
N ASN A 101 2.53 40.43 -6.35
CA ASN A 101 2.48 41.76 -6.92
C ASN A 101 3.91 42.30 -6.99
N ASN A 102 4.36 42.65 -8.20
CA ASN A 102 5.52 43.51 -8.44
C ASN A 102 5.20 44.95 -8.04
#